data_AF-A0A1P8WHB7-F1
#
_entry.id   AF-A0A1P8WHB7-F1
#
_cell.length_a   1.000
_cell.length_b   1.000
_cell.length_c   1.000
_cell.angle_alpha   90.00
_cell.angle_beta   90.00
_cell.angle_gamma   90.00
#
_symmetry.space_group_name_H-M   'P 1'
#
loop_
_entity.id
_entity.type
_entity.pdbx_description
1 polymer ?
#
loop_
_entity_poly.entity_id
_entity_poly.type
_entity_poly.pdbx_seq_one_letter_code
_entity_poly.pdbx_strand_id
1 'polypeptide(L)'
;MFLAQIDPAELGPWLKYLSGLTATVIVGAAAFHLFCFFVLSIWYRRDLSVIAGSLDDFTRGLKHRSVLGRSAPLTNQIDAFVEDINDVVNDPSRVKDRTECLRRMHILDERRSYLDSLSFETAGNVARTMIEAYPLAGVLGTILAIGSALQRSDAATNAASTMAAIVARFGDAIWSTFCGLAAAIILMFINSLLETRFERLTQSRSHVRDMVAKAKRELAMTASVGGPADGEDPEALTETAS
;
A
#
# COMPACT_ATOMS: atom_id res chain seq x y z
N MET A 1 40.62 10.36 -13.43
CA MET A 1 41.58 11.16 -12.63
C MET A 1 40.79 12.23 -11.87
N PHE A 2 40.06 11.83 -10.82
CA PHE A 2 39.18 12.72 -10.04
C PHE A 2 38.97 12.20 -8.60
N LEU A 3 39.95 11.49 -8.05
CA LEU A 3 40.04 11.33 -6.60
C LEU A 3 40.96 12.44 -6.11
N ALA A 4 40.35 13.58 -5.79
CA ALA A 4 41.03 14.64 -5.06
C ALA A 4 41.68 14.02 -3.81
N GLN A 5 42.96 14.30 -3.61
CA GLN A 5 43.62 14.13 -2.31
C GLN A 5 42.81 14.94 -1.30
N ILE A 6 41.88 14.29 -0.61
CA ILE A 6 41.28 14.88 0.57
C ILE A 6 42.36 14.80 1.65
N ASP A 7 42.88 15.95 2.06
CA ASP A 7 43.88 15.99 3.12
C ASP A 7 43.30 15.37 4.40
N PRO A 8 43.97 14.40 5.04
CA PRO A 8 43.47 13.74 6.25
C PRO A 8 43.25 14.73 7.42
N ALA A 9 43.93 15.88 7.40
CA ALA A 9 43.74 16.98 8.34
C ALA A 9 42.37 17.68 8.19
N GLU A 10 41.84 17.77 6.96
CA GLU A 10 40.51 18.35 6.67
C GLU A 10 39.39 17.37 7.04
N LEU A 11 39.63 16.06 6.99
CA LEU A 11 38.64 15.01 7.28
C LEU A 11 38.27 14.89 8.76
N GLY A 12 39.20 15.18 9.67
CA GLY A 12 38.99 15.02 11.12
C GLY A 12 37.82 15.82 11.69
N PRO A 13 37.69 17.14 11.39
CA PRO A 13 36.54 17.95 11.78
C PRO A 13 35.20 17.45 11.22
N TRP A 14 35.17 17.08 9.94
CA TRP A 14 33.98 16.55 9.27
C TRP A 14 33.51 15.23 9.86
N LEU A 15 34.43 14.31 10.14
CA LEU A 15 34.12 13.03 10.78
C LEU A 15 33.54 13.22 12.18
N LYS A 16 34.05 14.22 12.93
CA LYS A 16 33.55 14.54 14.28
C LYS A 16 32.13 15.10 14.26
N TYR A 17 31.84 15.97 13.29
CA TYR A 17 30.49 16.51 13.09
C TYR A 17 29.53 15.41 12.63
N LEU A 18 29.91 14.62 11.63
CA LEU A 18 29.11 13.52 11.09
C LEU A 18 28.81 12.47 12.16
N SER A 19 29.81 12.05 12.95
CA SER A 19 29.65 11.07 14.03
C SER A 19 28.69 11.52 15.12
N GLY A 20 28.72 12.79 15.53
CA GLY A 20 27.76 13.31 16.51
C GLY A 20 26.35 13.46 15.95
N LEU A 21 26.24 13.61 14.62
CA LEU A 21 24.97 13.80 13.93
C LEU A 21 24.27 12.48 13.59
N THR A 22 25.00 11.36 13.44
CA THR A 22 24.44 10.10 12.90
C THR A 22 23.24 9.60 13.70
N ALA A 23 23.34 9.54 15.04
CA ALA A 23 22.24 9.09 15.88
C ALA A 23 21.00 9.99 15.71
N THR A 24 21.18 11.31 15.73
CA THR A 24 20.10 12.29 15.53
C THR A 24 19.46 12.17 14.15
N VAL A 25 20.26 11.96 13.10
CA VAL A 25 19.80 11.74 11.73
C VAL A 25 18.99 10.46 11.62
N ILE A 26 19.47 9.38 12.25
CA ILE A 26 18.76 8.09 12.30
C ILE A 26 17.39 8.27 12.95
N VAL A 27 17.33 8.94 14.11
CA VAL A 27 16.06 9.20 14.81
C VAL A 27 15.14 10.09 13.97
N GLY A 28 15.67 11.15 13.36
CA GLY A 28 14.90 12.04 12.49
C GLY A 28 14.33 11.32 11.26
N ALA A 29 15.15 10.50 10.60
CA ALA A 29 14.72 9.65 9.49
C ALA A 29 13.65 8.66 9.94
N ALA A 30 13.83 8.01 11.10
CA ALA A 30 12.84 7.08 11.65
C ALA A 30 11.50 7.77 11.92
N ALA A 31 11.52 8.97 12.52
CA ALA A 31 10.32 9.75 12.76
C ALA A 31 9.61 10.15 11.45
N PHE A 32 10.37 10.55 10.43
CA PHE A 32 9.82 10.81 9.09
C PHE A 32 9.21 9.54 8.48
N HIS A 33 9.85 8.39 8.66
CA HIS A 33 9.36 7.11 8.14
C HIS A 33 8.06 6.68 8.82
N LEU A 34 7.95 6.90 10.14
CA LEU A 34 6.70 6.73 10.89
C LEU A 34 5.60 7.64 10.36
N PHE A 35 5.92 8.89 10.04
CA PHE A 35 4.98 9.80 9.42
C PHE A 35 4.52 9.30 8.03
N CYS A 36 5.44 8.79 7.21
CA CYS A 36 5.07 8.14 5.94
C CYS A 36 4.14 6.95 6.14
N PHE A 37 4.40 6.08 7.12
CA PHE A 37 3.49 4.97 7.47
C PHE A 37 2.13 5.46 7.95
N PHE A 38 2.07 6.56 8.69
CA PHE A 38 0.82 7.20 9.09
C PHE A 38 0.03 7.71 7.89
N VAL A 39 0.68 8.40 6.94
CA VAL A 39 0.06 8.85 5.69
C VAL A 39 -0.45 7.67 4.86
N LEU A 40 0.35 6.61 4.71
CA LEU A 40 -0.07 5.37 4.04
C LEU A 40 -1.27 4.73 4.72
N SER A 41 -1.32 4.74 6.05
CA SER A 41 -2.45 4.21 6.82
C SER A 41 -3.74 5.00 6.58
N ILE A 42 -3.65 6.32 6.44
CA ILE A 42 -4.79 7.18 6.08
C ILE A 42 -5.23 6.89 4.65
N TRP A 43 -4.27 6.82 3.72
CA TRP A 43 -4.56 6.54 2.32
C TRP A 43 -5.26 5.20 2.14
N TYR A 44 -4.78 4.15 2.80
CA TYR A 44 -5.43 2.83 2.88
C TYR A 44 -6.89 2.91 3.32
N ARG A 45 -7.19 3.62 4.42
CA ARG A 45 -8.56 3.76 4.93
C ARG A 45 -9.45 4.51 3.95
N ARG A 46 -8.91 5.56 3.32
CA ARG A 46 -9.65 6.37 2.35
C ARG A 46 -10.01 5.54 1.13
N ASP A 47 -9.05 4.79 0.59
CA ASP A 47 -9.25 3.94 -0.57
C ASP A 47 -10.27 2.82 -0.30
N LEU A 48 -10.22 2.16 0.87
CA LEU A 48 -11.25 1.20 1.26
C LEU A 48 -12.64 1.84 1.34
N SER A 49 -12.73 3.05 1.90
CA SER A 49 -14.01 3.77 2.01
C SER A 49 -14.58 4.15 0.65
N VAL A 50 -13.73 4.52 -0.31
CA VAL A 50 -14.14 4.83 -1.69
C VAL A 50 -14.65 3.57 -2.39
N ILE A 51 -13.94 2.45 -2.25
CA ILE A 51 -14.37 1.17 -2.82
C ILE A 51 -15.72 0.75 -2.22
N ALA A 52 -15.82 0.66 -0.89
CA ALA A 52 -17.06 0.26 -0.25
C ALA A 52 -18.24 1.19 -0.59
N GLY A 53 -18.01 2.51 -0.65
CA GLY A 53 -19.04 3.47 -1.08
C GLY A 53 -19.49 3.25 -2.52
N SER A 54 -18.55 2.98 -3.44
CA SER A 54 -18.89 2.68 -4.83
C SER A 54 -19.71 1.38 -4.99
N LEU A 55 -19.43 0.38 -4.15
CA LEU A 55 -20.16 -0.88 -4.13
C LEU A 55 -21.53 -0.75 -3.44
N ASP A 56 -21.64 0.06 -2.39
CA ASP A 56 -22.92 0.37 -1.72
C ASP A 56 -23.88 1.10 -2.67
N ASP A 57 -23.40 2.11 -3.40
CA ASP A 57 -24.19 2.81 -4.41
C ASP A 57 -24.66 1.87 -5.54
N PHE A 58 -23.83 0.87 -5.89
CA PHE A 58 -24.20 -0.16 -6.88
C PHE A 58 -25.29 -1.09 -6.35
N THR A 59 -25.18 -1.60 -5.12
CA THR A 59 -26.10 -2.61 -4.56
C THR A 59 -27.47 -2.09 -4.16
N ARG A 60 -27.61 -0.78 -3.94
CA ARG A 60 -28.86 -0.15 -3.50
C ARG A 60 -30.11 -0.45 -4.34
N GLY A 61 -29.97 -0.98 -5.55
CA GLY A 61 -31.09 -1.38 -6.40
C GLY A 61 -31.35 -2.88 -6.52
N LEU A 62 -30.55 -3.74 -5.88
CA LEU A 62 -30.78 -5.18 -5.89
C LEU A 62 -31.80 -5.55 -4.81
N LYS A 63 -32.76 -6.42 -5.16
CA LYS A 63 -33.92 -6.74 -4.32
C LYS A 63 -33.57 -7.60 -3.09
N HIS A 64 -32.50 -8.38 -3.18
CA HIS A 64 -31.98 -9.24 -2.11
C HIS A 64 -30.54 -8.82 -1.80
N ARG A 65 -30.40 -7.84 -0.90
CA ARG A 65 -29.10 -7.33 -0.46
C ARG A 65 -28.77 -7.88 0.93
N SER A 66 -27.52 -8.28 1.13
CA SER A 66 -26.96 -8.46 2.47
C SER A 66 -26.87 -7.11 3.19
N VAL A 67 -27.81 -6.84 4.11
CA VAL A 67 -27.82 -5.61 4.92
C VAL A 67 -26.80 -5.76 6.05
N LEU A 68 -25.53 -5.50 5.75
CA LEU A 68 -24.50 -5.37 6.77
C LEU A 68 -24.66 -4.01 7.47
N GLY A 69 -24.69 -4.02 8.80
CA GLY A 69 -24.75 -2.79 9.59
C GLY A 69 -23.59 -1.85 9.28
N ARG A 70 -23.83 -0.54 9.36
CA ARG A 70 -22.86 0.53 9.04
C ARG A 70 -21.54 0.47 9.85
N SER A 71 -21.48 -0.39 10.88
CA SER A 71 -20.32 -0.66 11.73
C SER A 71 -19.52 -1.91 11.33
N ALA A 72 -19.96 -2.68 10.34
CA ALA A 72 -19.23 -3.86 9.88
C ALA A 72 -17.89 -3.44 9.23
N PRO A 73 -16.79 -4.21 9.41
CA PRO A 73 -15.54 -3.95 8.73
C PRO A 73 -15.75 -3.79 7.22
N LEU A 74 -15.14 -2.77 6.59
CA LEU A 74 -15.35 -2.48 5.17
C LEU A 74 -15.02 -3.68 4.27
N THR A 75 -14.03 -4.49 4.65
CA THR A 75 -13.69 -5.74 3.94
C THR A 75 -14.86 -6.72 3.90
N ASN A 76 -15.56 -6.93 5.03
CA ASN A 76 -16.72 -7.83 5.07
C ASN A 76 -17.89 -7.30 4.23
N GLN A 77 -18.01 -5.96 4.11
CA GLN A 77 -19.00 -5.35 3.22
C GLN A 77 -18.68 -5.61 1.75
N ILE A 78 -17.39 -5.58 1.38
CA ILE A 78 -16.92 -5.93 0.03
C ILE A 78 -17.17 -7.42 -0.26
N ASP A 79 -16.86 -8.30 0.69
CA ASP A 79 -17.03 -9.75 0.50
C ASP A 79 -18.50 -10.14 0.36
N ALA A 80 -19.38 -9.62 1.21
CA ALA A 80 -20.82 -9.88 1.09
C ALA A 80 -21.41 -9.31 -0.20
N PHE A 81 -20.89 -8.18 -0.68
CA PHE A 81 -21.28 -7.64 -1.97
C PHE A 81 -20.90 -8.57 -3.13
N VAL A 82 -19.67 -9.09 -3.10
CA VAL A 82 -19.21 -10.03 -4.11
C VAL A 82 -20.11 -11.26 -4.15
N GLU A 83 -20.51 -11.76 -2.99
CA GLU A 83 -21.44 -12.89 -2.88
C GLU A 83 -22.82 -12.55 -3.45
N ASP A 84 -23.39 -11.39 -3.09
CA ASP A 84 -24.69 -10.93 -3.61
C ASP A 84 -24.68 -10.86 -5.17
N ILE A 85 -23.57 -10.45 -5.80
CA ILE A 85 -23.42 -10.49 -7.27
C ILE A 85 -23.33 -11.92 -7.79
N ASN A 86 -22.53 -12.76 -7.13
CA ASN A 86 -22.32 -14.14 -7.55
C ASN A 86 -23.65 -14.91 -7.55
N ASP A 87 -24.50 -14.69 -6.55
CA ASP A 87 -25.85 -15.26 -6.46
C ASP A 87 -26.74 -14.84 -7.63
N VAL A 88 -26.75 -13.55 -7.99
CA VAL A 88 -27.55 -13.04 -9.12
C VAL A 88 -27.06 -13.57 -10.46
N VAL A 89 -25.75 -13.73 -10.62
CA VAL A 89 -25.15 -14.23 -11.86
C VAL A 89 -25.39 -15.74 -12.03
N ASN A 90 -25.29 -16.51 -10.96
CA ASN A 90 -25.45 -17.97 -10.98
C ASN A 90 -26.91 -18.44 -11.03
N ASP A 91 -27.88 -17.61 -10.65
CA ASP A 91 -29.32 -17.94 -10.71
C ASP A 91 -29.96 -17.47 -12.04
N PRO A 92 -30.20 -18.37 -13.01
CA PRO A 92 -30.73 -17.98 -14.32
C PRO A 92 -32.18 -17.48 -14.26
N SER A 93 -32.91 -17.79 -13.19
CA SER A 93 -34.33 -17.45 -13.04
C SER A 93 -34.56 -15.95 -12.76
N ARG A 94 -33.53 -15.23 -12.30
CA ARG A 94 -33.60 -13.82 -11.91
C ARG A 94 -33.33 -12.84 -13.06
N VAL A 95 -34.06 -13.01 -14.16
CA VAL A 95 -33.82 -12.24 -15.41
C VAL A 95 -33.81 -10.72 -15.20
N LYS A 96 -34.74 -10.18 -14.38
CA LYS A 96 -34.81 -8.74 -14.09
C LYS A 96 -33.59 -8.21 -13.32
N ASP A 97 -33.13 -8.98 -12.33
CA ASP A 97 -31.96 -8.60 -11.52
C ASP A 97 -30.66 -8.70 -12.35
N ARG A 98 -30.58 -9.67 -13.27
CA ARG A 98 -29.46 -9.84 -14.21
C ARG A 98 -29.32 -8.68 -15.20
N THR A 99 -30.42 -8.20 -15.77
CA THR A 99 -30.41 -7.03 -16.67
C THR A 99 -30.02 -5.75 -15.94
N GLU A 100 -30.55 -5.53 -14.74
CA GLU A 100 -30.18 -4.37 -13.92
C GLU A 100 -28.72 -4.44 -13.44
N CYS A 101 -28.23 -5.65 -13.10
CA CYS A 101 -26.83 -5.89 -12.78
C CYS A 101 -25.90 -5.55 -13.96
N LEU A 102 -26.25 -5.96 -15.19
CA LEU A 102 -25.48 -5.62 -16.40
C LEU A 102 -25.38 -4.12 -16.64
N ARG A 103 -26.51 -3.42 -16.55
CA ARG A 103 -26.57 -1.97 -16.77
C ARG A 103 -25.66 -1.24 -15.79
N ARG A 104 -25.67 -1.64 -14.53
CA ARG A 104 -24.82 -1.05 -13.50
C ARG A 104 -23.34 -1.45 -13.63
N MET A 105 -23.06 -2.64 -14.16
CA MET A 105 -21.69 -3.10 -14.43
C MET A 105 -20.97 -2.17 -15.40
N HIS A 106 -21.68 -1.71 -16.44
CA HIS A 106 -21.15 -0.73 -17.40
C HIS A 106 -20.82 0.61 -16.73
N ILE A 107 -21.66 1.08 -15.80
CA ILE A 107 -21.43 2.33 -15.04
C ILE A 107 -20.22 2.18 -14.10
N LEU A 108 -20.02 1.00 -13.51
CA LEU A 108 -18.88 0.73 -12.64
C LEU A 108 -17.56 0.69 -13.41
N ASP A 109 -17.56 0.07 -14.61
CA ASP A 109 -16.42 0.02 -15.53
C ASP A 109 -15.99 1.43 -15.97
N GLU A 110 -16.94 2.35 -16.16
CA GLU A 110 -16.65 3.76 -16.49
C GLU A 110 -15.96 4.53 -15.36
N ARG A 111 -16.25 4.23 -14.10
CA ARG A 111 -15.66 4.98 -12.99
C ARG A 111 -14.17 4.69 -12.79
N ARG A 112 -13.62 3.56 -13.29
CA ARG A 112 -12.20 3.11 -13.29
C ARG A 112 -11.32 3.35 -12.04
N SER A 113 -11.82 3.99 -11.00
CA SER A 113 -11.07 4.44 -9.82
C SER A 113 -10.56 3.27 -8.97
N TYR A 114 -11.01 2.05 -9.25
CA TYR A 114 -10.51 0.81 -8.64
C TYR A 114 -9.21 0.30 -9.31
N LEU A 115 -8.79 0.85 -10.45
CA LEU A 115 -7.59 0.43 -11.19
C LEU A 115 -6.30 1.14 -10.75
N ASP A 116 -6.38 2.26 -10.02
CA ASP A 116 -5.19 2.97 -9.53
C ASP A 116 -4.65 2.31 -8.25
N SER A 117 -3.88 1.23 -8.42
CA SER A 117 -3.28 0.45 -7.33
C SER A 117 -1.74 0.49 -7.30
N LEU A 118 -1.11 0.84 -8.42
CA LEU A 118 0.35 0.71 -8.55
C LEU A 118 1.11 1.66 -7.62
N SER A 119 0.61 2.88 -7.42
CA SER A 119 1.29 3.86 -6.56
C SER A 119 1.26 3.48 -5.08
N PHE A 120 0.17 2.87 -4.61
CA PHE A 120 0.06 2.41 -3.22
C PHE A 120 0.95 1.20 -2.95
N GLU A 121 0.90 0.20 -3.83
CA GLU A 121 1.74 -0.99 -3.76
C GLU A 121 3.24 -0.63 -3.84
N THR A 122 3.61 0.27 -4.76
CA THR A 122 4.99 0.75 -4.88
C THR A 122 5.43 1.48 -3.61
N ALA A 123 4.62 2.40 -3.09
CA ALA A 123 4.96 3.14 -1.87
C ALA A 123 5.10 2.22 -0.66
N GLY A 124 4.23 1.21 -0.52
CA GLY A 124 4.30 0.21 0.53
C GLY A 124 5.58 -0.65 0.44
N ASN A 125 5.93 -1.12 -0.76
CA ASN A 125 7.15 -1.90 -0.97
C ASN A 125 8.43 -1.08 -0.70
N VAL A 126 8.47 0.17 -1.18
CA VAL A 126 9.62 1.06 -0.93
C VAL A 126 9.79 1.32 0.57
N ALA A 127 8.70 1.62 1.28
CA ALA A 127 8.74 1.87 2.73
C ALA A 127 9.28 0.64 3.50
N ARG A 128 8.87 -0.58 3.10
CA ARG A 128 9.38 -1.83 3.68
C ARG A 128 10.87 -2.00 3.49
N THR A 129 11.36 -1.90 2.25
CA THR A 129 12.79 -2.09 1.95
C THR A 129 13.66 -1.04 2.66
N MET A 130 13.17 0.20 2.79
CA MET A 130 13.91 1.25 3.50
C MET A 130 14.13 0.97 5.00
N ILE A 131 13.42 0.03 5.62
CA ILE A 131 13.65 -0.37 7.00
C ILE A 131 15.01 -1.06 7.17
N GLU A 132 15.46 -1.79 6.16
CA GLU A 132 16.74 -2.51 6.17
C GLU A 132 17.96 -1.57 6.20
N ALA A 133 17.77 -0.30 5.83
CA ALA A 133 18.82 0.70 5.88
C ALA A 133 19.18 1.15 7.31
N TYR A 134 18.28 1.00 8.30
CA TYR A 134 18.50 1.53 9.65
C TYR A 134 19.60 0.79 10.43
N PRO A 135 19.64 -0.57 10.45
CA PRO A 135 20.76 -1.29 11.07
C PRO A 135 22.08 -0.95 10.40
N LEU A 136 22.10 -0.84 9.06
CA LEU A 136 23.29 -0.48 8.30
C LEU A 136 23.77 0.94 8.64
N ALA A 137 22.85 1.90 8.75
CA ALA A 137 23.16 3.26 9.19
C ALA A 137 23.74 3.30 10.62
N GLY A 138 23.24 2.45 11.51
CA GLY A 138 23.78 2.29 12.87
C GLY A 138 25.23 1.79 12.88
N VAL A 139 25.52 0.75 12.09
CA VAL A 139 26.88 0.22 11.89
C VAL A 139 27.80 1.29 11.28
N LEU A 140 27.33 2.02 10.25
CA LEU A 140 28.09 3.11 9.64
C LEU A 140 28.44 4.20 10.65
N GLY A 141 27.51 4.61 11.51
CA GLY A 141 27.79 5.59 12.56
C GLY A 141 28.83 5.13 13.58
N THR A 142 28.85 3.83 13.90
CA THR A 142 29.90 3.21 14.73
C THR A 142 31.27 3.30 14.06
N ILE A 143 31.35 2.96 12.78
CA ILE A 143 32.60 3.04 11.99
C ILE A 143 33.11 4.48 11.95
N LEU A 144 32.24 5.45 11.72
CA LEU A 144 32.59 6.87 11.71
C LEU A 144 33.08 7.37 13.09
N ALA A 145 32.39 6.99 14.16
CA ALA A 145 32.75 7.39 15.53
C ALA A 145 34.12 6.83 15.94
N ILE A 146 34.35 5.54 15.73
CA ILE A 146 35.63 4.88 16.03
C ILE A 146 36.74 5.42 15.12
N GLY A 147 36.48 5.58 13.82
CA GLY A 147 37.44 6.17 12.87
C GLY A 147 37.88 7.58 13.28
N SER A 148 36.95 8.41 13.76
CA SER A 148 37.26 9.75 14.27
C SER A 148 38.05 9.75 15.59
N ALA A 149 37.88 8.70 16.40
CA ALA A 149 38.64 8.53 17.64
C ALA A 149 40.09 8.15 17.35
N LEU A 150 40.31 7.22 16.41
CA LEU A 150 41.63 6.72 16.03
C LEU A 150 42.49 7.79 15.34
N GLN A 151 41.92 8.65 14.50
CA GLN A 151 42.66 9.76 13.86
C GLN A 151 43.18 10.82 14.84
N ARG A 152 42.59 10.92 16.05
CA ARG A 152 43.02 11.92 17.06
C ARG A 152 44.21 11.45 17.91
N SER A 153 44.69 10.22 17.70
CA SER A 153 45.73 9.60 18.52
C SER A 153 47.14 10.21 18.33
N ASP A 154 47.32 11.14 17.38
CA ASP A 154 48.64 11.65 16.97
C ASP A 154 49.12 12.96 17.65
N ALA A 155 48.62 13.32 18.84
CA ALA A 155 49.14 14.49 19.55
C ALA A 155 49.52 14.17 21.01
N ALA A 156 50.83 14.21 21.25
CA ALA A 156 51.54 14.01 22.52
C ALA A 156 51.16 15.01 23.63
N THR A 157 49.92 14.98 24.11
CA THR A 157 49.49 15.78 25.27
C THR A 157 48.52 14.98 26.13
N ASN A 158 49.02 14.47 27.26
CA ASN A 158 48.28 13.81 28.36
C ASN A 158 47.46 12.55 27.96
N ALA A 159 48.01 11.37 28.25
CA ALA A 159 47.35 10.08 28.02
C ALA A 159 45.94 9.96 28.65
N ALA A 160 45.70 10.61 29.80
CA ALA A 160 44.41 10.62 30.47
C ALA A 160 43.32 11.37 29.68
N SER A 161 43.64 12.52 29.07
CA SER A 161 42.68 13.26 28.24
C SER A 161 42.39 12.57 26.92
N THR A 162 43.38 11.86 26.35
CA THR A 162 43.20 11.03 25.15
C THR A 162 42.25 9.87 25.43
N MET A 163 42.42 9.17 26.57
CA MET A 163 41.52 8.08 26.96
C MET A 163 40.08 8.56 27.21
N ALA A 164 39.89 9.68 27.91
CA ALA A 164 38.55 10.25 28.12
C ALA A 164 37.86 10.62 26.79
N ALA A 165 38.61 11.16 25.82
CA ALA A 165 38.09 11.49 24.50
C ALA A 165 37.72 10.24 23.69
N ILE A 166 38.51 9.17 23.78
CA ILE A 166 38.22 7.88 23.15
C ILE A 166 36.95 7.25 23.72
N VAL A 167 36.82 7.21 25.05
CA VAL A 167 35.63 6.67 25.74
C VAL A 167 34.36 7.41 25.35
N ALA A 168 34.40 8.75 25.25
CA ALA A 168 33.25 9.54 24.80
C ALA A 168 32.80 9.13 23.37
N ARG A 169 33.74 8.83 22.46
CA ARG A 169 33.41 8.40 21.09
C ARG A 169 32.88 6.98 21.01
N PHE A 170 33.33 6.09 21.90
CA PHE A 170 32.70 4.79 22.06
C PHE A 170 31.24 4.92 22.51
N GLY A 171 30.92 5.89 23.37
CA GLY A 171 29.55 6.25 23.73
C GLY A 171 28.71 6.64 22.51
N ASP A 172 29.22 7.55 21.68
CA ASP A 172 28.55 7.98 20.44
C ASP A 172 28.31 6.80 19.48
N ALA A 173 29.30 5.91 19.35
CA ALA A 173 29.22 4.72 18.51
C ALA A 173 28.11 3.75 18.97
N ILE A 174 28.08 3.46 20.27
CA ILE A 174 27.05 2.61 20.89
C ILE A 174 25.66 3.23 20.67
N TRP A 175 25.54 4.54 20.89
CA TRP A 175 24.27 5.23 20.73
C TRP A 175 23.76 5.19 19.29
N SER A 176 24.65 5.34 18.31
CA SER A 176 24.29 5.24 16.89
C SER A 176 23.78 3.85 16.52
N THR A 177 24.42 2.79 17.02
CA THR A 177 23.97 1.40 16.79
C THR A 177 22.63 1.14 17.46
N PHE A 178 22.49 1.57 18.71
CA PHE A 178 21.23 1.44 19.45
C PHE A 178 20.08 2.12 18.71
N CYS A 179 20.28 3.36 18.24
CA CYS A 179 19.26 4.08 17.47
C CYS A 179 18.90 3.36 16.16
N GLY A 180 19.90 2.85 15.43
CA GLY A 180 19.67 2.11 14.17
C GLY A 180 18.85 0.83 14.38
N LEU A 181 19.20 0.03 15.40
CA LEU A 181 18.47 -1.20 15.72
C LEU A 181 17.09 -0.91 16.29
N ALA A 182 16.96 0.04 17.22
CA ALA A 182 15.68 0.41 17.81
C ALA A 182 14.70 0.93 16.74
N ALA A 183 15.17 1.80 15.83
CA ALA A 183 14.38 2.28 14.71
C ALA A 183 13.93 1.13 13.80
N ALA A 184 14.83 0.22 13.45
CA ALA A 184 14.50 -0.94 12.62
C ALA A 184 13.43 -1.82 13.28
N ILE A 185 13.59 -2.17 14.55
CA ILE A 185 12.65 -3.01 15.30
C ILE A 185 11.26 -2.37 15.35
N ILE A 186 11.18 -1.08 15.70
CA ILE A 186 9.92 -0.35 15.78
C ILE A 186 9.24 -0.29 14.40
N LEU A 187 9.99 0.04 13.35
CA LEU A 187 9.47 0.14 12.00
C LEU A 187 9.04 -1.23 11.45
N MET A 188 9.79 -2.31 11.71
CA MET A 188 9.40 -3.67 11.34
C MET A 188 8.10 -4.08 12.02
N PHE A 189 7.96 -3.78 13.32
CA PHE A 189 6.73 -4.06 14.07
C PHE A 189 5.53 -3.34 13.46
N ILE A 190 5.67 -2.05 13.17
CA ILE A 190 4.59 -1.27 12.54
C ILE A 190 4.28 -1.77 11.14
N ASN A 191 5.31 -2.05 10.33
CA ASN A 191 5.14 -2.59 8.99
C ASN A 191 4.37 -3.93 9.01
N SER A 192 4.67 -4.82 9.96
CA SER A 192 3.94 -6.09 10.11
C SER A 192 2.44 -5.89 10.37
N LEU A 193 2.07 -4.90 11.19
CA LEU A 193 0.66 -4.55 11.44
C LEU A 193 -0.05 -3.97 10.21
N LEU A 194 0.68 -3.21 9.38
CA LEU A 194 0.15 -2.57 8.17
C LEU A 194 0.10 -3.52 6.98
N GLU A 195 1.08 -4.41 6.83
CA GLU A 195 1.19 -5.39 5.75
C GLU A 195 -0.06 -6.26 5.67
N THR A 196 -0.50 -6.84 6.79
CA THR A 196 -1.73 -7.65 6.83
C THR A 196 -2.96 -6.86 6.36
N ARG A 197 -2.99 -5.54 6.60
CA ARG A 197 -4.10 -4.68 6.17
C ARG A 197 -4.02 -4.34 4.69
N PHE A 198 -2.82 -4.02 4.21
CA PHE A 198 -2.56 -3.65 2.83
C PHE A 198 -2.81 -4.82 1.89
N GLU A 199 -2.35 -6.03 2.27
CA GLU A 199 -2.59 -7.25 1.52
C GLU A 199 -4.09 -7.53 1.37
N ARG A 200 -4.88 -7.35 2.44
CA ARG A 200 -6.34 -7.48 2.37
C ARG A 200 -6.99 -6.49 1.40
N LEU A 201 -6.53 -5.24 1.33
CA LEU A 201 -7.05 -4.27 0.34
C LEU A 201 -6.73 -4.72 -1.09
N THR A 202 -5.49 -5.16 -1.34
CA THR A 202 -5.08 -5.65 -2.67
C THR A 202 -5.89 -6.87 -3.07
N GLN A 203 -6.12 -7.82 -2.16
CA GLN A 203 -6.98 -8.99 -2.39
C GLN A 203 -8.44 -8.60 -2.67
N SER A 204 -9.03 -7.68 -1.88
CA SER A 204 -10.39 -7.20 -2.15
C SER A 204 -10.50 -6.53 -3.53
N ARG A 205 -9.49 -5.76 -3.94
CA ARG A 205 -9.44 -5.15 -5.29
C ARG A 205 -9.38 -6.17 -6.40
N SER A 206 -8.49 -7.17 -6.29
CA SER A 206 -8.38 -8.21 -7.30
C SER A 206 -9.67 -9.02 -7.39
N HIS A 207 -10.25 -9.38 -6.24
CA HIS A 207 -11.48 -10.15 -6.18
C HIS A 207 -12.65 -9.40 -6.84
N VAL A 208 -12.83 -8.12 -6.53
CA VAL A 208 -13.87 -7.29 -7.17
C VAL A 208 -13.65 -7.19 -8.68
N ARG A 209 -12.41 -6.95 -9.12
CA ARG A 209 -12.08 -6.86 -10.56
C ARG A 209 -12.42 -8.15 -11.30
N ASP A 210 -12.02 -9.29 -10.76
CA ASP A 210 -12.23 -10.60 -11.38
C ASP A 210 -13.72 -10.94 -11.43
N MET A 211 -14.46 -10.59 -10.38
CA MET A 211 -15.92 -10.75 -10.32
C MET A 211 -16.66 -9.87 -11.33
N VAL A 212 -16.30 -8.60 -11.45
CA VAL A 212 -16.87 -7.70 -12.46
C VAL A 212 -16.60 -8.24 -13.86
N ALA A 213 -15.37 -8.71 -14.13
CA ALA A 213 -15.01 -9.29 -15.42
C ALA A 213 -15.81 -10.57 -15.74
N LYS A 214 -15.93 -11.48 -14.77
CA LYS A 214 -16.72 -12.72 -14.89
C LYS A 214 -18.20 -12.39 -15.15
N ALA A 215 -18.79 -11.56 -14.31
CA ALA A 215 -20.20 -11.22 -14.40
C ALA A 215 -20.53 -10.48 -15.71
N LYS A 216 -19.67 -9.57 -16.17
CA LYS A 216 -19.82 -8.93 -17.50
C LYS A 216 -19.81 -9.97 -18.62
N ARG A 217 -18.88 -10.92 -18.59
CA ARG A 217 -18.79 -12.00 -19.59
C ARG A 217 -20.04 -12.88 -19.60
N GLU A 218 -20.45 -13.40 -18.45
CA GLU A 218 -21.57 -14.35 -18.36
C GLU A 218 -22.91 -13.71 -18.69
N LEU A 219 -23.13 -12.47 -18.23
CA LEU A 219 -24.36 -11.76 -18.52
C LEU A 219 -24.40 -11.27 -19.97
N ALA A 220 -23.28 -10.84 -20.57
CA ALA A 220 -23.22 -10.47 -21.99
C ALA A 220 -23.49 -11.68 -22.92
N MET A 221 -22.94 -12.85 -22.59
CA MET A 221 -23.21 -14.09 -23.35
C MET A 221 -24.70 -14.47 -23.27
N THR A 222 -25.31 -14.33 -22.10
CA THR A 222 -26.75 -14.62 -21.93
C THR A 222 -27.63 -13.59 -22.66
N ALA A 223 -27.25 -12.31 -22.64
CA ALA A 223 -27.94 -11.26 -23.38
C ALA A 223 -27.84 -11.47 -24.91
N SER A 224 -26.70 -11.96 -25.43
CA SER A 224 -26.56 -12.29 -26.85
C SER A 224 -27.35 -13.54 -27.28
N VAL A 225 -27.58 -14.48 -26.37
CA VAL A 225 -28.38 -15.69 -26.62
C VAL A 225 -29.89 -15.40 -26.54
N GLY A 226 -30.30 -14.30 -25.91
CA GLY A 226 -31.69 -13.86 -25.77
C GLY A 226 -32.12 -12.70 -26.69
N GLY A 227 -31.32 -12.30 -27.68
CA GLY A 227 -31.70 -11.30 -28.70
C GLY A 227 -32.62 -11.89 -29.78
N PRO A 228 -33.55 -11.10 -30.35
CA PRO A 228 -34.86 -11.58 -30.79
C PRO A 228 -34.78 -12.57 -31.95
N ALA A 229 -35.49 -13.69 -31.80
CA ALA A 229 -36.10 -14.37 -32.92
C ALA A 229 -37.22 -13.45 -33.47
N ASP A 230 -36.85 -12.44 -34.24
CA ASP A 230 -37.75 -11.84 -35.23
C ASP A 230 -37.89 -12.86 -36.36
N GLY A 231 -38.70 -13.88 -36.09
CA GLY A 231 -39.26 -14.80 -37.06
C GLY A 231 -40.74 -14.47 -37.22
N GLU A 232 -41.01 -13.63 -38.22
CA GLU A 232 -42.20 -13.57 -39.09
C GLU A 232 -43.56 -14.01 -38.56
N ASP A 233 -44.56 -13.12 -38.72
CA ASP A 233 -45.85 -13.53 -39.27
C ASP A 233 -46.14 -12.72 -40.55
N PRO A 234 -46.18 -13.35 -41.75
CA PRO A 234 -46.64 -12.74 -42.98
C PRO A 234 -48.12 -13.08 -43.17
N GLU A 235 -49.03 -12.37 -42.51
CA GLU A 235 -50.46 -12.61 -42.73
C GLU A 235 -51.31 -11.34 -42.54
N ALA A 236 -51.37 -10.51 -43.58
CA ALA A 236 -52.36 -9.43 -43.66
C ALA A 236 -52.59 -8.91 -45.09
N LEU A 237 -52.78 -9.77 -46.10
CA LEU A 237 -53.33 -9.34 -47.40
C LEU A 237 -54.14 -10.44 -48.11
N THR A 238 -55.26 -10.85 -47.53
CA THR A 238 -56.42 -11.39 -48.29
C THR A 238 -57.67 -11.38 -47.41
N GLU A 239 -58.58 -10.42 -47.66
CA GLU A 239 -60.05 -10.53 -47.62
C GLU A 239 -60.68 -9.18 -47.27
N THR A 240 -60.88 -8.34 -48.28
CA THR A 240 -62.12 -7.54 -48.39
C THR A 240 -62.53 -7.54 -49.86
N ALA A 241 -63.38 -8.49 -50.23
CA ALA A 241 -64.22 -8.40 -51.41
C ALA A 241 -65.67 -8.51 -50.96
N SER A 242 -66.37 -7.38 -50.94
CA SER A 242 -67.82 -7.23 -51.16
C SER A 242 -68.10 -5.76 -51.41
#